data_AF-A0A950D5L7-F1
#
_entry.id   AF-A0A950D5L7-F1
#
_cell.length_a   1.000
_cell.length_b   1.000
_cell.length_c   1.000
_cell.angle_alpha   90.00
_cell.angle_beta   90.00
_cell.angle_gamma   90.00
#
_symmetry.space_group_name_H-M   'P 1'
#
loop_
_entity.id
_entity.type
_entity.pdbx_description
1 polymer ?
#
loop_
_entity_poly.entity_id
_entity_poly.type
_entity_poly.pdbx_seq_one_letter_code
_entity_poly.pdbx_strand_id
1 'polypeptide(L)'
;MLLMMALIAAAGLAAWGAGVPSSSPWSSPPPPLATLEVDRGDVAMVVTESGSLESAENATVRCEVEALIGMVGGTAGGGMAGAQGARAGQGGSGSTAPAGGTGGTSVQGGSAPANAAAAAVSSSASPSATTGASSTATTATTADDTDTTTANTKPVIRSFTYQVVPHVPLRPKAVTATPQPKAPPPQDPAASGGGGRGRQNSSTIVTEKPGSTRIISLLPEGTHVKAGDVVCRLDASAFEDALQAQEIRHAQAKAWVDQALALLEVAKITLSEYRDGIFPQDRQLLRQYVATCQLEVDRASKNLNWSRAAASKGVRSTQQVRADTLALRQAEIALREAEGMVYRLEHYTGPKLIKALEAKIEAIRSDKLTQEASFQLEDERLRKLQRMVANCTMKAPRDGIVVFANQSNQWGRVEVQIDEGVTVREGQPIFQLPDPRHMQVKARINESKVALIRPGQPASIRIDAFPDRPLKGIVTEITAIPAPVNRASPDIKV
;
A
#
# COMPACT_ATOMS: atom_id res chain seq x y z
N MET A 1 -40.10 -42.44 -107.31
CA MET A 1 -38.77 -41.80 -107.41
C MET A 1 -38.63 -41.27 -108.84
N LEU A 2 -38.55 -39.99 -109.18
CA LEU A 2 -38.21 -38.76 -108.46
C LEU A 2 -39.06 -37.56 -108.97
N LEU A 3 -40.11 -37.81 -109.77
CA LEU A 3 -40.92 -36.76 -110.43
C LEU A 3 -42.34 -36.60 -109.84
N MET A 4 -42.77 -37.52 -108.96
CA MET A 4 -44.08 -37.52 -108.30
C MET A 4 -44.06 -36.90 -106.88
N MET A 5 -42.89 -36.49 -106.39
CA MET A 5 -42.71 -35.81 -105.09
C MET A 5 -42.56 -34.28 -105.20
N ALA A 6 -42.37 -33.73 -106.41
CA ALA A 6 -42.24 -32.28 -106.61
C ALA A 6 -43.60 -31.57 -106.73
N LEU A 7 -44.66 -32.28 -107.14
CA LEU A 7 -46.00 -31.73 -107.31
C LEU A 7 -46.79 -31.58 -105.99
N ILE A 8 -46.40 -32.31 -104.93
CA ILE A 8 -47.04 -32.24 -103.62
C ILE A 8 -46.46 -31.07 -102.78
N ALA A 9 -45.21 -30.69 -103.01
CA ALA A 9 -44.59 -29.54 -102.34
C ALA A 9 -45.09 -28.17 -102.86
N ALA A 10 -45.52 -28.08 -104.12
CA ALA A 10 -46.04 -26.84 -104.70
C ALA A 10 -47.48 -26.53 -104.28
N ALA A 11 -48.30 -27.55 -103.97
CA ALA A 11 -49.67 -27.36 -103.48
C ALA A 11 -49.73 -27.00 -101.98
N GLY A 12 -48.70 -27.37 -101.19
CA GLY A 12 -48.60 -27.02 -99.76
C GLY A 12 -48.29 -25.54 -99.48
N LEU A 13 -47.62 -24.86 -100.42
CA LEU A 13 -47.23 -23.45 -100.28
C LEU A 13 -48.33 -22.46 -100.69
N ALA A 14 -49.31 -22.87 -101.51
CA ALA A 14 -50.43 -22.02 -101.90
C ALA A 14 -51.56 -21.96 -100.85
N ALA A 15 -51.60 -22.90 -99.91
CA ALA A 15 -52.61 -22.96 -98.85
C ALA A 15 -52.26 -22.13 -97.59
N TRP A 16 -51.08 -21.52 -97.52
CA TRP A 16 -50.70 -20.56 -96.47
C TRP A 16 -51.03 -19.09 -96.84
N GLY A 17 -51.47 -18.83 -98.08
CA GLY A 17 -51.76 -17.47 -98.58
C GLY A 17 -53.24 -17.07 -98.63
N ALA A 18 -54.17 -18.01 -98.40
CA ALA A 18 -55.60 -17.75 -98.41
C ALA A 18 -56.15 -17.94 -96.99
N GLY A 19 -56.38 -16.81 -96.30
CA GLY A 19 -56.86 -16.77 -94.92
C GLY A 19 -58.15 -17.57 -94.72
N VAL A 20 -58.00 -18.70 -94.02
CA VAL A 20 -59.09 -19.43 -93.38
C VAL A 20 -58.98 -19.12 -91.88
N PRO A 21 -59.97 -18.47 -91.24
CA PRO A 21 -59.90 -18.23 -89.81
C PRO A 21 -60.01 -19.57 -89.08
N SER A 22 -58.94 -19.96 -88.40
CA SER A 22 -58.96 -21.08 -87.45
C SER A 22 -59.75 -20.65 -86.22
N SER A 23 -60.95 -21.19 -86.05
CA SER A 23 -61.67 -21.12 -84.79
C SER A 23 -60.93 -22.00 -83.77
N SER A 24 -59.99 -21.40 -83.03
CA SER A 24 -59.37 -22.01 -81.86
C SER A 24 -60.38 -22.05 -80.70
N PRO A 25 -60.62 -23.20 -80.04
CA PRO A 25 -61.46 -23.28 -78.84
C PRO A 25 -60.80 -22.71 -77.57
N TRP A 26 -59.58 -22.18 -77.65
CA TRP A 26 -58.77 -21.76 -76.50
C TRP A 26 -58.29 -20.31 -76.60
N SER A 27 -59.22 -19.37 -76.77
CA SER A 27 -58.97 -17.95 -76.47
C SER A 27 -60.19 -17.33 -75.80
N SER A 28 -60.33 -17.54 -74.49
CA SER A 28 -61.17 -16.66 -73.66
C SER A 28 -60.35 -15.40 -73.34
N PRO A 29 -60.88 -14.18 -73.57
CA PRO A 29 -60.20 -12.98 -73.09
C PRO A 29 -60.06 -13.06 -71.56
N PRO A 30 -58.94 -12.59 -70.98
CA PRO A 30 -58.79 -12.55 -69.53
C PRO A 30 -59.93 -11.70 -68.93
N PRO A 31 -60.50 -12.08 -67.77
CA PRO A 31 -61.54 -11.28 -67.14
C PRO A 31 -60.99 -9.87 -66.88
N PRO A 32 -61.81 -8.82 -67.02
CA PRO A 32 -61.38 -7.47 -66.71
C PRO A 32 -60.91 -7.41 -65.26
N LEU A 33 -59.69 -6.91 -65.04
CA LEU A 33 -59.19 -6.58 -63.72
C LEU A 33 -60.15 -5.54 -63.12
N ALA A 34 -60.96 -5.95 -62.15
CA ALA A 34 -61.69 -5.03 -61.30
C ALA A 34 -60.69 -4.36 -60.37
N THR A 35 -60.14 -3.23 -60.78
CA THR A 35 -59.43 -2.32 -59.88
C THR A 35 -60.46 -1.70 -58.95
N LEU A 36 -60.53 -2.18 -57.71
CA LEU A 36 -61.11 -1.41 -56.62
C LEU A 36 -60.19 -0.21 -56.39
N GLU A 37 -60.71 1.00 -56.57
CA GLU A 37 -60.07 2.18 -55.98
C GLU A 37 -60.16 2.03 -54.47
N VAL A 38 -59.07 1.56 -53.87
CA VAL A 38 -58.89 1.61 -52.43
C VAL A 38 -58.46 3.04 -52.13
N ASP A 39 -59.36 3.81 -51.53
CA ASP A 39 -58.99 5.08 -50.91
C ASP A 39 -57.80 4.84 -49.98
N ARG A 40 -56.75 5.65 -50.09
CA ARG A 40 -55.52 5.55 -49.26
C ARG A 40 -55.76 5.86 -47.77
N GLY A 41 -57.00 5.79 -47.29
CA GLY A 41 -57.39 6.09 -45.91
C GLY A 41 -57.26 4.91 -44.94
N ASP A 42 -57.55 3.67 -45.38
CA ASP A 42 -57.86 2.58 -44.44
C ASP A 42 -56.90 1.38 -44.50
N VAL A 43 -55.67 1.55 -44.97
CA VAL A 43 -54.63 0.50 -44.86
C VAL A 43 -53.83 0.72 -43.58
N ALA A 44 -54.15 -0.04 -42.54
CA ALA A 44 -53.33 -0.11 -41.34
C ALA A 44 -51.98 -0.78 -41.67
N MET A 45 -50.94 0.02 -41.92
CA MET A 45 -49.58 -0.49 -42.11
C MET A 45 -49.02 -0.97 -40.77
N VAL A 46 -48.92 -2.28 -40.59
CA VAL A 46 -48.34 -2.92 -39.41
C VAL A 46 -46.91 -3.36 -39.73
N VAL A 47 -45.95 -2.83 -38.99
CA VAL A 47 -44.54 -3.28 -39.07
C VAL A 47 -44.34 -4.40 -38.06
N THR A 48 -44.12 -5.61 -38.55
CA THR A 48 -43.82 -6.78 -37.72
C THR A 48 -42.32 -7.08 -37.79
N GLU A 49 -41.66 -7.10 -36.64
CA GLU A 49 -40.24 -7.45 -36.50
C GLU A 49 -40.03 -8.30 -35.24
N SER A 50 -39.02 -9.15 -35.26
CA SER A 50 -38.63 -9.96 -34.08
C SER A 50 -37.65 -9.21 -33.20
N GLY A 51 -37.80 -9.36 -31.88
CA GLY A 51 -36.92 -8.75 -30.88
C GLY A 51 -36.64 -9.67 -29.69
N SER A 52 -35.67 -9.29 -28.88
CA SER A 52 -35.39 -9.95 -27.60
C SER A 52 -36.07 -9.20 -26.47
N LEU A 53 -36.79 -9.94 -25.62
CA LEU A 53 -37.31 -9.42 -24.37
C LEU A 53 -36.18 -9.40 -23.33
N GLU A 54 -35.92 -8.24 -22.73
CA GLU A 54 -34.92 -8.06 -21.69
C GLU A 54 -35.44 -7.13 -20.60
N SER A 55 -34.85 -7.17 -19.42
CA SER A 55 -35.15 -6.20 -18.36
C SER A 55 -34.57 -4.83 -18.73
N ALA A 56 -35.38 -3.78 -18.58
CA ALA A 56 -35.01 -2.40 -18.87
C ALA A 56 -33.94 -1.88 -17.91
N GLU A 57 -33.97 -2.37 -16.67
CA GLU A 57 -32.92 -2.12 -15.70
C GLU A 57 -32.17 -3.41 -15.43
N ASN A 58 -30.84 -3.40 -15.47
CA ASN A 58 -30.00 -4.55 -15.13
C ASN A 58 -28.90 -4.12 -14.16
N ALA A 59 -28.85 -4.74 -12.97
CA ALA A 59 -27.71 -4.61 -12.07
C ALA A 59 -26.75 -5.79 -12.31
N THR A 60 -25.48 -5.49 -12.56
CA THR A 60 -24.42 -6.49 -12.66
C THR A 60 -23.57 -6.43 -11.41
N VAL A 61 -23.46 -7.56 -10.72
CA VAL A 61 -22.57 -7.69 -9.57
C VAL A 61 -21.26 -8.32 -10.03
N ARG A 62 -20.17 -7.60 -9.78
CA ARG A 62 -18.81 -7.98 -10.17
C ARG A 62 -18.03 -8.37 -8.92
N CYS A 63 -17.06 -9.26 -9.07
CA CYS A 63 -16.11 -9.54 -8.01
C CYS A 63 -15.29 -8.28 -7.70
N GLU A 64 -15.34 -7.80 -6.46
CA GLU A 64 -14.56 -6.64 -6.00
C GLU A 64 -13.36 -7.05 -5.12
N VAL A 65 -13.04 -8.34 -5.09
CA VAL A 65 -11.91 -8.85 -4.32
C VAL A 65 -10.66 -8.77 -5.19
N GLU A 66 -9.77 -7.85 -4.85
CA GLU A 66 -8.47 -7.77 -5.51
C GLU A 66 -7.61 -8.98 -5.14
N ALA A 67 -6.67 -9.29 -6.03
CA ALA A 67 -5.63 -10.25 -5.78
C ALA A 67 -4.84 -9.95 -4.50
N LEU A 68 -4.62 -10.95 -3.64
CA LEU A 68 -3.66 -10.88 -2.53
C LEU A 68 -2.18 -10.76 -3.00
N ILE A 69 -1.94 -10.55 -4.30
CA ILE A 69 -0.60 -10.42 -4.88
C ILE A 69 0.02 -9.10 -4.38
N GLY A 70 0.96 -9.23 -3.45
CA GLY A 70 1.77 -8.11 -2.96
C GLY A 70 1.46 -7.65 -1.54
N MET A 71 0.38 -8.12 -0.90
CA MET A 71 0.09 -7.76 0.50
C MET A 71 0.86 -8.61 1.53
N VAL A 72 1.17 -9.87 1.19
CA VAL A 72 1.93 -10.78 2.07
C VAL A 72 3.45 -10.57 1.96
N GLY A 73 3.91 -9.75 1.00
CA GLY A 73 5.32 -9.41 0.78
C GLY A 73 5.86 -8.37 1.74
N GLY A 74 5.89 -8.70 3.04
CA GLY A 74 6.60 -7.93 4.07
C GLY A 74 8.09 -8.28 4.13
N THR A 75 8.78 -8.29 2.99
CA THR A 75 10.25 -8.18 2.96
C THR A 75 10.58 -6.83 2.35
N ALA A 76 11.29 -6.02 3.12
CA ALA A 76 11.78 -4.71 2.72
C ALA A 76 12.55 -4.82 1.40
N GLY A 77 11.92 -4.39 0.30
CA GLY A 77 12.50 -4.29 -1.02
C GLY A 77 11.96 -3.02 -1.68
N GLY A 78 12.76 -1.96 -1.66
CA GLY A 78 12.42 -0.71 -2.33
C GLY A 78 12.26 -0.93 -3.83
N GLY A 79 11.05 -0.67 -4.34
CA GLY A 79 10.72 -0.62 -5.75
C GLY A 79 10.39 0.80 -6.15
N MET A 80 11.40 1.54 -6.61
CA MET A 80 11.29 2.86 -7.19
C MET A 80 10.57 2.75 -8.55
N ALA A 81 9.36 3.29 -8.66
CA ALA A 81 8.65 3.40 -9.94
C ALA A 81 9.31 4.50 -10.78
N GLY A 82 9.75 4.13 -11.98
CA GLY A 82 10.47 4.98 -12.92
C GLY A 82 9.58 6.03 -13.57
N ALA A 83 10.07 7.27 -13.58
CA ALA A 83 9.68 8.29 -14.55
C ALA A 83 10.56 8.15 -15.79
N GLN A 84 9.95 7.83 -16.94
CA GLN A 84 10.58 7.89 -18.24
C GLN A 84 10.49 9.31 -18.82
N GLY A 85 11.61 9.78 -19.37
CA GLY A 85 11.60 10.52 -20.63
C GLY A 85 12.03 11.97 -20.59
N ALA A 86 13.31 12.22 -20.87
CA ALA A 86 13.72 13.30 -21.78
C ALA A 86 15.16 13.05 -22.29
N ARG A 87 15.26 12.96 -23.62
CA ARG A 87 16.49 12.86 -24.43
C ARG A 87 17.21 14.21 -24.49
N ALA A 88 18.51 14.12 -24.78
CA ALA A 88 19.37 15.01 -25.59
C ALA A 88 20.48 15.74 -24.83
N GLY A 89 21.68 15.76 -25.44
CA GLY A 89 22.73 16.73 -25.11
C GLY A 89 24.15 16.18 -25.10
N GLN A 90 24.74 16.08 -26.29
CA GLN A 90 26.15 15.83 -26.55
C GLN A 90 27.01 17.04 -26.10
N GLY A 91 28.21 16.81 -25.56
CA GLY A 91 29.18 17.89 -25.30
C GLY A 91 30.40 17.42 -24.52
N GLY A 92 31.53 17.26 -25.22
CA GLY A 92 32.84 16.95 -24.65
C GLY A 92 33.66 18.18 -24.26
N SER A 93 34.69 17.93 -23.44
CA SER A 93 35.90 18.73 -23.14
C SER A 93 36.34 18.28 -21.73
N GLY A 94 37.54 17.78 -21.41
CA GLY A 94 38.87 18.00 -21.96
C GLY A 94 39.72 18.73 -20.91
N SER A 95 40.68 18.05 -20.24
CA SER A 95 42.02 18.57 -19.88
C SER A 95 42.77 17.75 -18.77
N THR A 96 43.86 17.08 -19.19
CA THR A 96 45.25 17.06 -18.63
C THR A 96 45.57 16.81 -17.14
N ALA A 97 46.10 15.60 -16.83
CA ALA A 97 47.49 15.21 -16.41
C ALA A 97 48.38 16.12 -15.49
N PRO A 98 49.55 15.64 -14.95
CA PRO A 98 49.87 14.41 -14.18
C PRO A 98 50.93 14.63 -13.01
N ALA A 99 51.49 13.53 -12.49
CA ALA A 99 52.73 13.33 -11.67
C ALA A 99 52.55 13.18 -10.13
N GLY A 100 53.22 12.27 -9.39
CA GLY A 100 54.21 11.24 -9.70
C GLY A 100 54.79 10.60 -8.40
N GLY A 101 55.35 9.37 -8.53
CA GLY A 101 56.34 8.70 -7.65
C GLY A 101 55.94 8.32 -6.21
N THR A 102 56.41 7.27 -5.53
CA THR A 102 57.38 6.16 -5.71
C THR A 102 57.19 5.30 -4.44
N GLY A 103 57.04 3.97 -4.53
CA GLY A 103 58.11 3.02 -4.14
C GLY A 103 57.86 2.35 -2.76
N GLY A 104 57.93 1.02 -2.69
CA GLY A 104 57.96 0.29 -1.42
C GLY A 104 57.36 -1.12 -1.46
N THR A 105 58.21 -2.10 -1.66
CA THR A 105 57.94 -3.54 -1.87
C THR A 105 57.84 -4.32 -0.55
N SER A 106 56.99 -5.37 -0.54
CA SER A 106 57.05 -6.64 0.23
C SER A 106 57.20 -6.63 1.76
N VAL A 107 56.37 -7.42 2.47
CA VAL A 107 56.66 -8.83 2.83
C VAL A 107 55.43 -9.49 3.49
N GLN A 108 55.03 -10.58 2.82
CA GLN A 108 54.44 -11.86 3.20
C GLN A 108 54.39 -12.33 4.68
N GLY A 109 53.35 -13.12 4.99
CA GLY A 109 53.29 -14.13 6.06
C GLY A 109 52.31 -13.78 7.18
N GLY A 110 51.10 -14.35 7.23
CA GLY A 110 50.83 -15.70 7.79
C GLY A 110 50.66 -15.56 9.31
N SER A 111 49.60 -15.99 9.99
CA SER A 111 48.69 -17.10 9.78
C SER A 111 47.49 -16.95 10.73
N ALA A 112 46.30 -17.37 10.27
CA ALA A 112 45.19 -17.80 11.13
C ALA A 112 45.58 -19.11 11.87
N PRO A 113 44.76 -19.77 12.73
CA PRO A 113 43.32 -19.54 12.94
C PRO A 113 42.75 -19.81 14.37
N ALA A 114 41.43 -19.55 14.46
CA ALA A 114 40.38 -20.42 15.03
C ALA A 114 40.14 -20.57 16.55
N ASN A 115 38.84 -20.38 16.85
CA ASN A 115 37.94 -21.11 17.76
C ASN A 115 38.08 -20.89 19.28
N ALA A 116 37.04 -21.03 20.10
CA ALA A 116 35.58 -21.00 20.00
C ALA A 116 35.08 -21.27 21.45
N ALA A 117 33.95 -20.65 21.81
CA ALA A 117 32.89 -21.12 22.73
C ALA A 117 33.20 -21.79 24.11
N ALA A 118 32.62 -21.22 25.18
CA ALA A 118 31.77 -21.86 26.22
C ALA A 118 31.57 -20.83 27.37
N ALA A 119 30.39 -20.31 27.71
CA ALA A 119 29.15 -20.93 28.23
C ALA A 119 29.28 -21.57 29.64
N ALA A 120 28.87 -20.78 30.64
CA ALA A 120 28.12 -21.04 31.88
C ALA A 120 28.20 -22.41 32.62
N VAL A 121 28.13 -22.36 33.97
CA VAL A 121 27.04 -22.86 34.85
C VAL A 121 27.52 -23.00 36.32
N SER A 122 26.73 -22.50 37.29
CA SER A 122 26.30 -23.16 38.55
C SER A 122 25.70 -22.09 39.50
N SER A 123 24.38 -22.05 39.75
CA SER A 123 23.57 -22.81 40.75
C SER A 123 23.92 -22.42 42.20
N SER A 124 23.03 -22.17 43.16
CA SER A 124 21.66 -22.65 43.40
C SER A 124 21.04 -21.96 44.63
N ALA A 125 19.69 -21.86 44.62
CA ALA A 125 18.73 -22.08 45.71
C ALA A 125 18.71 -21.23 47.02
N SER A 126 17.56 -20.57 47.21
CA SER A 126 16.91 -20.03 48.42
C SER A 126 16.42 -21.14 49.39
N PRO A 127 15.57 -20.92 50.43
CA PRO A 127 15.18 -19.73 51.22
C PRO A 127 15.10 -19.97 52.77
N SER A 128 14.95 -18.93 53.60
CA SER A 128 14.13 -19.00 54.82
C SER A 128 13.70 -17.62 55.32
N ALA A 129 12.45 -17.53 55.77
CA ALA A 129 11.78 -16.33 56.25
C ALA A 129 11.61 -16.39 57.76
N THR A 130 11.81 -15.27 58.50
CA THR A 130 10.85 -14.74 59.48
C THR A 130 11.22 -13.34 59.98
N THR A 131 10.25 -12.42 59.88
CA THR A 131 9.90 -11.29 60.77
C THR A 131 10.97 -10.41 61.42
N GLY A 132 10.85 -9.09 61.23
CA GLY A 132 11.31 -8.09 62.19
C GLY A 132 11.66 -6.75 61.54
N ALA A 133 10.99 -5.69 61.97
CA ALA A 133 11.17 -4.33 61.49
C ALA A 133 12.61 -3.79 61.67
N SER A 134 13.11 -3.03 60.69
CA SER A 134 13.95 -1.85 60.94
C SER A 134 14.25 -1.10 59.64
N SER A 135 13.99 0.21 59.69
CA SER A 135 14.58 1.24 58.84
C SER A 135 16.11 1.17 58.79
N THR A 136 16.70 1.28 57.61
CA THR A 136 18.14 1.51 57.41
C THR A 136 18.27 2.80 56.58
N ALA A 137 18.45 3.98 57.17
CA ALA A 137 19.67 4.48 57.82
C ALA A 137 20.87 4.54 56.86
N THR A 138 20.96 5.70 56.22
CA THR A 138 22.16 6.50 55.94
C THR A 138 23.50 5.86 56.30
N THR A 139 24.30 5.51 55.30
CA THR A 139 25.75 5.29 55.45
C THR A 139 26.47 6.64 55.46
N ALA A 140 26.48 7.26 56.64
CA ALA A 140 27.61 8.05 57.09
C ALA A 140 28.44 7.15 58.01
N THR A 141 29.76 7.08 57.81
CA THR A 141 30.84 7.15 58.82
C THR A 141 32.12 6.55 58.25
N THR A 142 33.07 7.41 57.92
CA THR A 142 34.47 7.33 58.37
C THR A 142 34.97 8.77 58.42
N ALA A 143 34.72 9.42 59.55
CA ALA A 143 35.41 10.62 59.98
C ALA A 143 36.17 10.22 61.24
N ASP A 144 37.46 9.94 61.06
CA ASP A 144 38.43 9.81 62.14
C ASP A 144 39.61 10.68 61.72
N ASP A 145 39.64 11.88 62.29
CA ASP A 145 40.84 12.57 62.79
C ASP A 145 40.45 14.00 63.17
N THR A 146 40.63 14.27 64.45
CA THR A 146 40.52 15.58 65.08
C THR A 146 41.60 16.51 64.55
N ASP A 147 41.25 17.40 63.62
CA ASP A 147 41.96 18.66 63.46
C ASP A 147 40.97 19.76 63.07
N THR A 148 40.71 20.68 63.99
CA THR A 148 39.90 21.87 63.76
C THR A 148 40.69 22.85 62.89
N THR A 149 40.81 22.54 61.62
CA THR A 149 41.03 23.51 60.54
C THR A 149 39.97 23.24 59.49
N THR A 150 39.01 24.15 59.38
CA THR A 150 37.98 24.18 58.34
C THR A 150 38.66 24.27 56.98
N ALA A 151 39.07 23.13 56.41
CA ALA A 151 39.64 23.06 55.08
C ALA A 151 38.49 23.27 54.09
N ASN A 152 38.53 24.40 53.39
CA ASN A 152 37.60 24.81 52.35
C ASN A 152 37.60 23.76 51.22
N THR A 153 36.77 22.73 51.40
CA THR A 153 36.75 21.56 50.52
C THR A 153 35.99 21.92 49.25
N LYS A 154 36.67 21.78 48.10
CA LYS A 154 36.11 22.10 46.78
C LYS A 154 34.80 21.36 46.54
N PRO A 155 33.74 22.05 46.07
CA PRO A 155 32.45 21.42 45.89
C PRO A 155 32.39 20.49 44.67
N VAL A 156 31.65 19.38 44.79
CA VAL A 156 31.37 18.45 43.69
C VAL A 156 30.13 18.92 42.94
N ILE A 157 30.27 19.14 41.63
CA ILE A 157 29.22 19.73 40.78
C ILE A 157 28.70 18.70 39.80
N ARG A 158 27.39 18.49 39.81
CA ARG A 158 26.73 17.44 39.02
C ARG A 158 26.85 17.69 37.52
N SER A 159 26.69 18.94 37.09
CA SER A 159 26.80 19.33 35.68
C SER A 159 28.18 19.09 35.06
N PHE A 160 29.27 19.05 35.85
CA PHE A 160 30.61 18.77 35.31
C PHE A 160 30.86 17.28 35.01
N THR A 161 30.15 16.37 35.68
CA THR A 161 30.27 14.92 35.44
C THR A 161 29.17 14.37 34.53
N TYR A 162 28.16 15.17 34.22
CA TYR A 162 27.00 14.73 33.46
C TYR A 162 27.33 14.53 31.97
N GLN A 163 27.02 13.34 31.44
CA GLN A 163 27.19 12.98 30.05
C GLN A 163 25.83 12.67 29.41
N VAL A 164 25.51 13.35 28.31
CA VAL A 164 24.30 13.10 27.55
C VAL A 164 24.53 11.91 26.62
N VAL A 165 23.83 10.81 26.89
CA VAL A 165 23.83 9.64 26.01
C VAL A 165 23.03 9.97 24.73
N PRO A 166 23.61 9.76 23.52
CA PRO A 166 22.91 10.00 22.27
C PRO A 166 21.70 9.06 22.12
N HIS A 167 20.67 9.53 21.43
CA HIS A 167 19.50 8.70 21.16
C HIS A 167 19.84 7.58 20.16
N VAL A 168 19.37 6.37 20.46
CA VAL A 168 19.45 5.22 19.54
C VAL A 168 18.03 4.98 19.02
N PRO A 169 17.84 4.97 17.69
CA PRO A 169 16.51 4.81 17.11
C PRO A 169 15.93 3.42 17.42
N LEU A 170 14.62 3.38 17.71
CA LEU A 170 13.90 2.16 18.09
C LEU A 170 13.95 1.08 17.00
N ARG A 171 13.98 1.49 15.73
CA ARG A 171 14.27 0.61 14.61
C ARG A 171 15.60 1.03 13.99
N PRO A 172 16.66 0.22 14.10
CA PRO A 172 17.87 0.50 13.36
C PRO A 172 17.53 0.50 11.88
N LYS A 173 17.89 1.59 11.18
CA LYS A 173 17.82 1.66 9.72
C LYS A 173 18.62 0.46 9.22
N ALA A 174 17.99 -0.46 8.50
CA ALA A 174 18.66 -1.65 7.99
C ALA A 174 19.91 -1.19 7.20
N VAL A 175 21.10 -1.49 7.72
CA VAL A 175 22.37 -1.18 7.06
C VAL A 175 22.40 -2.02 5.79
N THR A 176 22.03 -1.40 4.67
CA THR A 176 22.11 -2.02 3.36
C THR A 176 23.56 -1.92 2.91
N ALA A 177 24.34 -2.98 3.14
CA ALA A 177 25.48 -3.38 2.30
C ALA A 177 26.17 -4.61 2.91
N THR A 178 25.72 -5.81 2.54
CA THR A 178 26.62 -6.96 2.43
C THR A 178 26.78 -7.23 0.93
N PRO A 179 28.00 -7.24 0.36
CA PRO A 179 28.18 -7.57 -1.05
C PRO A 179 27.79 -9.04 -1.24
N GLN A 180 26.76 -9.29 -2.07
CA GLN A 180 26.42 -10.66 -2.46
C GLN A 180 27.56 -11.26 -3.29
N PRO A 181 27.98 -12.52 -3.02
CA PRO A 181 28.91 -13.22 -3.89
C PRO A 181 28.25 -13.50 -5.24
N LYS A 182 28.94 -13.09 -6.30
CA LYS A 182 28.57 -13.25 -7.71
C LYS A 182 28.31 -14.73 -8.04
N ALA A 183 27.10 -15.05 -8.47
CA ALA A 183 26.75 -16.38 -8.97
C ALA A 183 27.54 -16.72 -10.26
N PRO A 184 28.02 -17.96 -10.43
CA PRO A 184 28.73 -18.40 -11.63
C PRO A 184 27.78 -18.58 -12.84
N PRO A 185 28.28 -18.45 -14.09
CA PRO A 185 27.46 -18.46 -15.31
C PRO A 185 26.91 -19.87 -15.63
N PRO A 186 25.78 -19.96 -16.37
CA PRO A 186 25.11 -21.21 -16.67
C PRO A 186 25.91 -22.10 -17.63
N GLN A 187 25.98 -23.40 -17.31
CA GLN A 187 26.47 -24.46 -18.19
C GLN A 187 25.29 -25.04 -18.99
N ASP A 188 25.49 -25.20 -20.29
CA ASP A 188 24.52 -25.80 -21.22
C ASP A 188 24.25 -27.27 -20.85
N PRO A 189 22.99 -27.75 -20.87
CA PRO A 189 22.74 -29.18 -20.74
C PRO A 189 22.98 -29.90 -22.07
N ALA A 190 24.00 -30.76 -22.05
CA ALA A 190 24.28 -31.73 -23.09
C ALA A 190 23.10 -32.70 -23.30
N ALA A 191 22.89 -33.03 -24.58
CA ALA A 191 21.98 -34.07 -25.03
C ALA A 191 22.36 -35.44 -24.45
N SER A 192 21.39 -36.11 -23.83
CA SER A 192 21.44 -37.55 -23.57
C SER A 192 20.05 -38.12 -23.78
N GLY A 193 19.94 -39.04 -24.72
CA GLY A 193 18.72 -39.76 -25.05
C GLY A 193 18.37 -40.80 -23.98
N GLY A 194 17.08 -41.05 -23.83
CA GLY A 194 16.55 -42.13 -23.00
C GLY A 194 15.05 -42.25 -23.21
N GLY A 195 14.65 -43.17 -24.09
CA GLY A 195 13.25 -43.49 -24.33
C GLY A 195 12.56 -44.04 -23.09
N GLY A 196 11.37 -43.51 -22.80
CA GLY A 196 10.49 -43.99 -21.76
C GLY A 196 9.07 -43.57 -22.08
N ARG A 197 8.32 -44.44 -22.78
CA ARG A 197 6.89 -44.29 -23.01
C ARG A 197 6.14 -44.45 -21.68
N GLY A 198 5.93 -43.34 -20.99
CA GLY A 198 5.02 -43.24 -19.84
C GLY A 198 3.88 -42.30 -20.18
N ARG A 199 2.73 -42.85 -20.57
CA ARG A 199 1.48 -42.09 -20.73
C ARG A 199 0.98 -41.69 -19.34
N GLN A 200 1.45 -40.57 -18.83
CA GLN A 200 0.88 -39.93 -17.65
C GLN A 200 -0.30 -39.07 -18.09
N ASN A 201 -1.48 -39.54 -17.71
CA ASN A 201 -2.65 -38.76 -17.35
C ASN A 201 -2.34 -37.28 -17.08
N SER A 202 -2.63 -36.44 -18.07
CA SER A 202 -2.71 -34.98 -17.90
C SER A 202 -3.93 -34.66 -17.03
N SER A 203 -3.79 -34.77 -15.71
CA SER A 203 -4.58 -33.92 -14.83
C SER A 203 -4.06 -32.51 -15.08
N THR A 204 -4.81 -31.72 -15.82
CA THR A 204 -4.60 -30.28 -15.94
C THR A 204 -4.62 -29.72 -14.52
N ILE A 205 -3.44 -29.59 -13.91
CA ILE A 205 -3.26 -28.74 -12.75
C ILE A 205 -3.56 -27.36 -13.31
N VAL A 206 -4.79 -26.89 -13.09
CA VAL A 206 -5.13 -25.50 -13.34
C VAL A 206 -4.24 -24.73 -12.40
N THR A 207 -3.13 -24.23 -12.92
CA THR A 207 -2.21 -23.37 -12.19
C THR A 207 -3.05 -22.20 -11.71
N GLU A 208 -3.43 -22.22 -10.43
CA GLU A 208 -4.27 -21.19 -9.85
C GLU A 208 -3.56 -19.87 -10.06
N LYS A 209 -4.19 -19.03 -10.87
CA LYS A 209 -3.61 -17.76 -11.25
C LYS A 209 -3.46 -16.97 -9.94
N PRO A 210 -2.26 -16.46 -9.61
CA PRO A 210 -2.09 -15.74 -8.37
C PRO A 210 -3.08 -14.58 -8.36
N GLY A 211 -3.79 -14.40 -7.25
CA GLY A 211 -4.78 -13.33 -7.12
C GLY A 211 -6.20 -13.67 -7.54
N SER A 212 -6.59 -14.92 -7.43
CA SER A 212 -7.94 -15.36 -7.76
C SER A 212 -8.57 -16.08 -6.58
N THR A 213 -9.85 -15.80 -6.33
CA THR A 213 -10.61 -16.30 -5.17
C THR A 213 -11.60 -17.36 -5.60
N ARG A 214 -11.76 -18.40 -4.78
CA ARG A 214 -12.68 -19.49 -5.09
C ARG A 214 -14.09 -19.18 -4.59
N ILE A 215 -15.12 -19.52 -5.35
CA ILE A 215 -16.51 -19.48 -4.91
C ILE A 215 -16.78 -20.67 -3.99
N ILE A 216 -17.24 -20.44 -2.76
CA ILE A 216 -17.62 -21.50 -1.81
C ILE A 216 -19.10 -21.86 -1.95
N SER A 217 -19.96 -20.85 -2.00
CA SER A 217 -21.41 -21.04 -2.05
C SER A 217 -22.05 -20.05 -3.01
N LEU A 218 -22.98 -20.53 -3.83
CA LEU A 218 -23.67 -19.73 -4.84
C LEU A 218 -25.18 -20.00 -4.78
N LEU A 219 -26.00 -18.95 -4.82
CA LEU A 219 -27.45 -19.12 -4.96
C LEU A 219 -27.79 -19.68 -6.36
N PRO A 220 -28.72 -20.65 -6.47
CA PRO A 220 -29.08 -21.21 -7.76
C PRO A 220 -29.76 -20.17 -8.65
N GLU A 221 -29.56 -20.30 -9.97
CA GLU A 221 -30.18 -19.42 -10.96
C GLU A 221 -31.70 -19.45 -10.87
N GLY A 222 -32.33 -18.31 -11.17
CA GLY A 222 -33.79 -18.16 -11.12
C GLY A 222 -34.34 -17.87 -9.72
N THR A 223 -33.51 -17.82 -8.68
CA THR A 223 -33.94 -17.41 -7.34
C THR A 223 -34.23 -15.91 -7.26
N HIS A 224 -35.31 -15.57 -6.56
CA HIS A 224 -35.64 -14.18 -6.24
C HIS A 224 -34.87 -13.73 -5.01
N VAL A 225 -34.13 -12.64 -5.11
CA VAL A 225 -33.36 -12.03 -4.02
C VAL A 225 -33.83 -10.60 -3.77
N LYS A 226 -33.74 -10.17 -2.51
CA LYS A 226 -33.97 -8.78 -2.10
C LYS A 226 -32.64 -8.04 -1.99
N ALA A 227 -32.71 -6.71 -1.99
CA ALA A 227 -31.59 -5.85 -1.71
C ALA A 227 -30.95 -6.21 -0.36
N GLY A 228 -29.66 -6.51 -0.37
CA GLY A 228 -28.86 -6.88 0.80
C GLY A 228 -28.72 -8.39 1.04
N ASP A 229 -29.47 -9.25 0.34
CA ASP A 229 -29.34 -10.70 0.47
C ASP A 229 -27.97 -11.17 -0.05
N VAL A 230 -27.39 -12.16 0.64
CA VAL A 230 -26.10 -12.74 0.25
C VAL A 230 -26.32 -13.70 -0.93
N VAL A 231 -25.73 -13.38 -2.07
CA VAL A 231 -25.91 -14.16 -3.31
C VAL A 231 -24.76 -15.12 -3.55
N CYS A 232 -23.54 -14.73 -3.16
CA CYS A 232 -22.34 -15.52 -3.35
C CYS A 232 -21.37 -15.28 -2.19
N ARG A 233 -20.69 -16.34 -1.75
CA ARG A 233 -19.60 -16.28 -0.78
C ARG A 233 -18.32 -16.79 -1.41
N LEU A 234 -17.29 -15.97 -1.36
CA LEU A 234 -15.93 -16.30 -1.78
C LEU A 234 -15.13 -16.84 -0.59
N ASP A 235 -14.07 -17.58 -0.88
CA ASP A 235 -13.13 -18.07 0.13
C ASP A 235 -12.35 -16.90 0.76
N ALA A 236 -12.62 -16.66 2.05
CA ALA A 236 -12.04 -15.59 2.84
C ALA A 236 -10.83 -16.05 3.68
N SER A 237 -10.56 -17.36 3.78
CA SER A 237 -9.56 -17.91 4.70
C SER A 237 -8.18 -17.26 4.57
N ALA A 238 -7.69 -17.11 3.33
CA ALA A 238 -6.42 -16.45 3.05
C ALA A 238 -6.40 -14.95 3.42
N PHE A 239 -7.53 -14.25 3.31
CA PHE A 239 -7.62 -12.83 3.71
C PHE A 239 -7.77 -12.66 5.21
N GLU A 240 -8.45 -13.59 5.89
CA GLU A 240 -8.58 -13.61 7.35
C GLU A 240 -7.21 -13.85 8.01
N ASP A 241 -6.44 -14.81 7.51
CA ASP A 241 -5.07 -15.07 7.98
C ASP A 241 -4.16 -13.84 7.75
N ALA A 242 -4.26 -13.21 6.57
CA ALA A 242 -3.53 -11.99 6.26
C ALA A 242 -3.96 -10.81 7.15
N LEU A 243 -5.26 -10.70 7.45
CA LEU A 243 -5.81 -9.68 8.34
C LEU A 243 -5.29 -9.87 9.76
N GLN A 244 -5.32 -11.09 10.31
CA GLN A 244 -4.76 -11.37 11.64
C GLN A 244 -3.26 -11.06 11.70
N ALA A 245 -2.49 -11.45 10.69
CA ALA A 245 -1.07 -11.12 10.60
C ALA A 245 -0.85 -9.59 10.53
N GLN A 246 -1.71 -8.87 9.81
CA GLN A 246 -1.64 -7.42 9.69
C GLN A 246 -2.06 -6.70 10.98
N GLU A 247 -3.03 -7.22 11.73
CA GLU A 247 -3.43 -6.70 13.04
C GLU A 247 -2.28 -6.78 14.04
N ILE A 248 -1.53 -7.89 14.04
CA ILE A 248 -0.32 -8.04 14.86
C ILE A 248 0.72 -6.97 14.46
N ARG A 249 0.95 -6.75 13.16
CA ARG A 249 1.88 -5.72 12.68
C ARG A 249 1.43 -4.31 13.04
N HIS A 250 0.14 -4.01 12.90
CA HIS A 250 -0.46 -2.74 13.29
C HIS A 250 -0.33 -2.50 14.80
N ALA A 251 -0.61 -3.51 15.63
CA ALA A 251 -0.43 -3.43 17.08
C ALA A 251 1.04 -3.20 17.47
N GLN A 252 1.97 -3.88 16.80
CA GLN A 252 3.41 -3.64 16.98
C GLN A 252 3.79 -2.21 16.57
N ALA A 253 3.34 -1.73 15.40
CA ALA A 253 3.59 -0.36 14.94
C ALA A 253 3.06 0.68 15.91
N LYS A 254 1.86 0.48 16.46
CA LYS A 254 1.28 1.34 17.49
C LYS A 254 2.15 1.36 18.76
N ALA A 255 2.59 0.20 19.23
CA ALA A 255 3.46 0.11 20.41
C ALA A 255 4.79 0.87 20.19
N TRP A 256 5.35 0.86 18.98
CA TRP A 256 6.54 1.65 18.66
C TRP A 256 6.30 3.16 18.74
N VAL A 257 5.13 3.64 18.29
CA VAL A 257 4.75 5.06 18.42
C VAL A 257 4.61 5.45 19.89
N ASP A 258 3.96 4.60 20.69
CA ASP A 258 3.76 4.84 22.12
C ASP A 258 5.10 4.86 22.88
N GLN A 259 6.03 3.96 22.53
CA GLN A 259 7.39 3.97 23.07
C GLN A 259 8.16 5.25 22.70
N ALA A 260 8.07 5.70 21.45
CA ALA A 260 8.71 6.94 21.00
C ALA A 260 8.13 8.16 21.72
N LEU A 261 6.82 8.19 21.94
CA LEU A 261 6.13 9.22 22.73
C LEU A 261 6.62 9.25 24.17
N ALA A 262 6.66 8.12 24.86
CA ALA A 262 7.13 8.02 26.23
C ALA A 262 8.60 8.49 26.37
N LEU A 263 9.46 8.10 25.42
CA LEU A 263 10.85 8.56 25.39
C LEU A 263 10.97 10.08 25.19
N LEU A 264 10.10 10.66 24.36
CA LEU A 264 10.05 12.09 24.13
C LEU A 264 9.64 12.84 25.40
N GLU A 265 8.64 12.35 26.11
CA GLU A 265 8.19 12.92 27.39
C GLU A 265 9.28 12.87 28.45
N VAL A 266 9.93 11.71 28.62
CA VAL A 266 11.08 11.57 29.52
C VAL A 266 12.20 12.55 29.14
N ALA A 267 12.53 12.68 27.86
CA ALA A 267 13.56 13.61 27.41
C ALA A 267 13.20 15.08 27.70
N LYS A 268 11.94 15.47 27.52
CA LYS A 268 11.46 16.81 27.90
C LYS A 268 11.59 17.06 29.40
N ILE A 269 11.21 16.09 30.23
CA ILE A 269 11.35 16.18 31.68
C ILE A 269 12.83 16.37 32.04
N THR A 270 13.74 15.59 31.46
CA THR A 270 15.18 15.74 31.73
C THR A 270 15.74 17.11 31.35
N LEU A 271 15.24 17.73 30.27
CA LEU A 271 15.60 19.11 29.93
C LEU A 271 15.10 20.07 31.02
N SER A 272 13.83 19.99 31.40
CA SER A 272 13.27 20.87 32.44
C SER A 272 13.94 20.69 33.80
N GLU A 273 14.26 19.46 34.19
CA GLU A 273 14.97 19.14 35.43
C GLU A 273 16.36 19.80 35.44
N TYR A 274 17.08 19.74 34.32
CA TYR A 274 18.38 20.38 34.21
C TYR A 274 18.28 21.90 34.21
N ARG A 275 17.36 22.47 33.42
CA ARG A 275 17.20 23.91 33.23
C ARG A 275 16.73 24.62 34.50
N ASP A 276 15.72 24.07 35.15
CA ASP A 276 15.02 24.73 36.26
C ASP A 276 15.48 24.23 37.63
N GLY A 277 16.07 23.03 37.71
CA GLY A 277 16.55 22.43 38.96
C GLY A 277 18.07 22.46 39.09
N ILE A 278 18.76 21.64 38.32
CA ILE A 278 20.19 21.35 38.53
C ILE A 278 21.06 22.57 38.23
N PHE A 279 20.83 23.27 37.12
CA PHE A 279 21.63 24.42 36.71
C PHE A 279 21.62 25.58 37.73
N PRO A 280 20.46 26.06 38.22
CA PRO A 280 20.46 27.12 39.24
C PRO A 280 21.05 26.65 40.57
N GLN A 281 20.86 25.38 40.96
CA GLN A 281 21.45 24.82 42.18
C GLN A 281 23.00 24.79 42.10
N ASP A 282 23.56 24.29 41.00
CA ASP A 282 25.01 24.25 40.78
C ASP A 282 25.60 25.66 40.76
N ARG A 283 24.92 26.62 40.12
CA ARG A 283 25.32 28.03 40.10
C ARG A 283 25.32 28.64 41.50
N GLN A 284 24.30 28.34 42.30
CA GLN A 284 24.21 28.84 43.67
C GLN A 284 25.34 28.27 44.55
N LEU A 285 25.63 26.99 44.41
CA LEU A 285 26.71 26.31 45.13
C LEU A 285 28.07 26.94 44.79
N LEU A 286 28.36 27.17 43.50
CA LEU A 286 29.59 27.86 43.10
C LEU A 286 29.67 29.30 43.62
N ARG A 287 28.56 30.03 43.64
CA ARG A 287 28.53 31.39 44.22
C ARG A 287 28.84 31.37 45.71
N GLN A 288 28.30 30.41 46.44
CA GLN A 288 28.63 30.22 47.86
C GLN A 288 30.12 29.92 48.03
N TYR A 289 30.70 29.08 47.18
CA TYR A 289 32.12 28.76 47.21
C TYR A 289 33.02 29.96 46.86
N VAL A 290 32.64 30.78 45.86
CA VAL A 290 33.34 32.04 45.58
C VAL A 290 33.30 32.96 46.79
N ALA A 291 32.14 33.07 47.45
CA ALA A 291 32.00 33.90 48.65
C ALA A 291 32.89 33.41 49.81
N THR A 292 33.03 32.10 50.04
CA THR A 292 33.95 31.58 51.06
C THR A 292 35.40 31.91 50.73
N CYS A 293 35.82 31.72 49.47
CA CYS A 293 37.17 32.08 49.02
C CYS A 293 37.45 33.60 49.14
N GLN A 294 36.47 34.47 48.86
CA GLN A 294 36.61 35.91 49.06
C GLN A 294 36.86 36.26 50.53
N LEU A 295 36.10 35.64 51.45
CA LEU A 295 36.32 35.84 52.89
C LEU A 295 37.71 35.37 53.34
N GLU A 296 38.25 34.31 52.73
CA GLU A 296 39.60 33.82 53.02
C GLU A 296 40.68 34.78 52.52
N VAL A 297 40.53 35.33 51.31
CA VAL A 297 41.41 36.39 50.78
C VAL A 297 41.39 37.62 51.69
N ASP A 298 40.20 38.03 52.15
CA ASP A 298 40.04 39.16 53.08
C ASP A 298 40.71 38.89 54.43
N ARG A 299 40.58 37.68 54.96
CA ARG A 299 41.25 37.26 56.21
C ARG A 299 42.77 37.25 56.03
N ALA A 300 43.27 36.64 54.96
CA ALA A 300 44.70 36.55 54.67
C ALA A 300 45.33 37.92 54.43
N SER A 301 44.63 38.84 53.75
CA SER A 301 45.10 40.21 53.51
C SER A 301 45.18 41.04 54.79
N LYS A 302 44.17 40.94 55.68
CA LYS A 302 44.21 41.59 56.99
C LYS A 302 45.35 41.05 57.86
N ASN A 303 45.55 39.73 57.88
CA ASN A 303 46.65 39.10 58.61
C ASN A 303 48.02 39.54 58.10
N LEU A 304 48.19 39.62 56.78
CA LEU A 304 49.41 40.12 56.14
C LEU A 304 49.68 41.61 56.44
N ASN A 305 48.64 42.44 56.45
CA ASN A 305 48.78 43.85 56.81
C ASN A 305 49.18 44.02 58.29
N TRP A 306 48.57 43.25 59.18
CA TRP A 306 48.94 43.21 60.59
C TRP A 306 50.37 42.70 60.79
N SER A 307 50.78 41.64 60.10
CA SER A 307 52.12 41.07 60.22
C SER A 307 53.21 42.01 59.69
N ARG A 308 52.93 42.76 58.62
CA ARG A 308 53.80 43.84 58.13
C ARG A 308 53.95 44.97 59.15
N ALA A 309 52.85 45.42 59.77
CA ALA A 309 52.88 46.46 60.80
C ALA A 309 53.57 46.00 62.10
N ALA A 310 53.49 44.71 62.42
CA ALA A 310 54.23 44.12 63.55
C ALA A 310 55.73 43.95 63.24
N ALA A 311 56.08 43.61 62.00
CA ALA A 311 57.47 43.51 61.54
C ALA A 311 58.17 44.88 61.54
N SER A 312 57.49 45.97 61.15
CA SER A 312 58.05 47.33 61.23
C SER A 312 58.32 47.78 62.67
N LYS A 313 57.65 47.16 63.66
CA LYS A 313 57.90 47.36 65.09
C LYS A 313 58.94 46.39 65.67
N GLY A 314 59.54 45.53 64.84
CA GLY A 314 60.56 44.55 65.25
C GLY A 314 60.03 43.30 65.97
N VAL A 315 58.70 43.14 66.08
CA VAL A 315 58.06 42.07 66.88
C VAL A 315 57.87 40.77 66.09
N ARG A 316 57.98 40.81 64.76
CA ARG A 316 57.69 39.65 63.87
C ARG A 316 58.85 39.39 62.90
N SER A 317 59.17 38.12 62.67
CA SER A 317 60.27 37.70 61.80
C SER A 317 59.93 37.88 60.31
N THR A 318 60.94 38.14 59.49
CA THR A 318 60.79 38.21 58.01
C THR A 318 60.29 36.90 57.41
N GLN A 319 60.64 35.76 58.02
CA GLN A 319 60.12 34.45 57.61
C GLN A 319 58.62 34.32 57.84
N GLN A 320 58.11 34.87 58.95
CA GLN A 320 56.67 34.85 59.26
C GLN A 320 55.89 35.76 58.30
N VAL A 321 56.41 36.93 57.94
CA VAL A 321 55.80 37.78 56.91
C VAL A 321 55.79 37.08 55.56
N ARG A 322 56.85 36.34 55.19
CA ARG A 322 56.88 35.54 53.97
C ARG A 322 55.82 34.42 53.99
N ALA A 323 55.66 33.72 55.11
CA ALA A 323 54.60 32.72 55.25
C ALA A 323 53.20 33.34 55.03
N ASP A 324 52.92 34.49 55.67
CA ASP A 324 51.65 35.20 55.49
C ASP A 324 51.45 35.68 54.03
N THR A 325 52.53 36.07 53.33
CA THR A 325 52.46 36.42 51.90
C THR A 325 52.11 35.23 51.02
N LEU A 326 52.64 34.05 51.33
CA LEU A 326 52.34 32.82 50.59
C LEU A 326 50.89 32.39 50.85
N ALA A 327 50.39 32.54 52.09
CA ALA A 327 49.01 32.26 52.43
C ALA A 327 48.01 33.14 51.65
N LEU A 328 48.29 34.46 51.53
CA LEU A 328 47.50 35.34 50.66
C LEU A 328 47.50 34.86 49.22
N ARG A 329 48.68 34.53 48.67
CA ARG A 329 48.81 34.05 47.29
C ARG A 329 48.03 32.76 47.04
N GLN A 330 48.05 31.82 47.99
CA GLN A 330 47.27 30.59 47.92
C GLN A 330 45.77 30.89 47.89
N ALA A 331 45.29 31.80 48.76
CA ALA A 331 43.89 32.22 48.78
C ALA A 331 43.46 32.93 47.47
N GLU A 332 44.30 33.80 46.90
CA GLU A 332 44.06 34.45 45.61
C GLU A 332 43.94 33.43 44.46
N ILE A 333 44.78 32.39 44.46
CA ILE A 333 44.73 31.31 43.47
C ILE A 333 43.42 30.53 43.61
N ALA A 334 43.02 30.19 44.84
CA ALA A 334 41.77 29.48 45.10
C ALA A 334 40.54 30.30 44.66
N LEU A 335 40.52 31.60 44.93
CA LEU A 335 39.47 32.51 44.46
C LEU A 335 39.38 32.53 42.93
N ARG A 336 40.53 32.67 42.25
CA ARG A 336 40.58 32.66 40.78
C ARG A 336 40.10 31.33 40.21
N GLU A 337 40.41 30.21 40.87
CA GLU A 337 39.92 28.89 40.47
C GLU A 337 38.39 28.81 40.61
N ALA A 338 37.83 29.29 41.73
CA ALA A 338 36.40 29.32 41.99
C ALA A 338 35.64 30.18 40.96
N GLU A 339 36.15 31.38 40.66
CA GLU A 339 35.62 32.26 39.61
C GLU A 339 35.69 31.58 38.23
N GLY A 340 36.78 30.89 37.93
CA GLY A 340 36.94 30.10 36.71
C GLY A 340 35.91 28.96 36.58
N MET A 341 35.49 28.35 37.69
CA MET A 341 34.43 27.34 37.69
C MET A 341 33.07 27.95 37.36
N VAL A 342 32.73 29.11 37.95
CA VAL A 342 31.50 29.85 37.63
C VAL A 342 31.46 30.20 36.14
N TYR A 343 32.56 30.77 35.63
CA TYR A 343 32.67 31.15 34.23
C TYR A 343 32.47 29.95 33.30
N ARG A 344 33.11 28.82 33.61
CA ARG A 344 32.97 27.58 32.83
C ARG A 344 31.54 27.06 32.82
N LEU A 345 30.88 27.07 33.97
CA LEU A 345 29.50 26.61 34.11
C LEU A 345 28.54 27.46 33.26
N GLU A 346 28.64 28.79 33.36
CA GLU A 346 27.73 29.72 32.70
C GLU A 346 27.95 29.79 31.18
N HIS A 347 29.20 29.80 30.72
CA HIS A 347 29.51 30.04 29.31
C HIS A 347 29.68 28.77 28.47
N TYR A 348 30.14 27.66 29.06
CA TYR A 348 30.44 26.44 28.32
C TYR A 348 29.57 25.26 28.73
N THR A 349 29.64 24.83 29.99
CA THR A 349 29.00 23.58 30.41
C THR A 349 27.48 23.66 30.34
N GLY A 350 26.88 24.73 30.85
CA GLY A 350 25.43 24.97 30.83
C GLY A 350 24.85 24.95 29.41
N PRO A 351 25.27 25.89 28.54
CA PRO A 351 24.77 25.96 27.17
C PRO A 351 25.05 24.70 26.35
N LYS A 352 26.20 24.04 26.55
CA LYS A 352 26.53 22.78 25.88
C LYS A 352 25.54 21.67 26.25
N LEU A 353 25.21 21.53 27.53
CA LEU A 353 24.30 20.50 28.01
C LEU A 353 22.86 20.74 27.56
N ILE A 354 22.39 21.99 27.62
CA ILE A 354 21.05 22.36 27.11
C ILE A 354 20.94 22.00 25.63
N LYS A 355 21.90 22.43 24.80
CA LYS A 355 21.91 22.11 23.36
C LYS A 355 21.98 20.60 23.09
N ALA A 356 22.75 19.86 23.88
CA ALA A 356 22.84 18.41 23.74
C ALA A 356 21.51 17.71 24.08
N LEU A 357 20.81 18.16 25.12
CA LEU A 357 19.48 17.65 25.48
C LEU A 357 18.41 18.04 24.45
N GLU A 358 18.45 19.26 23.91
CA GLU A 358 17.59 19.70 22.82
C GLU A 358 17.81 18.87 21.55
N ALA A 359 19.06 18.64 21.16
CA ALA A 359 19.39 17.77 20.04
C ALA A 359 18.87 16.33 20.24
N LYS A 360 18.90 15.83 21.47
CA LYS A 360 18.33 14.53 21.82
C LYS A 360 16.81 14.51 21.67
N ILE A 361 16.10 15.56 22.10
CA ILE A 361 14.65 15.69 21.90
C ILE A 361 14.32 15.69 20.41
N GLU A 362 15.07 16.43 19.60
CA GLU A 362 14.80 16.53 18.16
C GLU A 362 15.09 15.20 17.42
N ALA A 363 16.12 14.46 17.84
CA ALA A 363 16.36 13.11 17.36
C ALA A 363 15.18 12.17 17.68
N ILE A 364 14.71 12.16 18.92
CA ILE A 364 13.54 11.35 19.33
C ILE A 364 12.27 11.77 18.57
N ARG A 365 12.09 13.08 18.35
CA ARG A 365 10.96 13.61 17.58
C ARG A 365 10.99 13.13 16.13
N SER A 366 12.17 13.12 15.51
CA SER A 366 12.37 12.61 14.15
C SER A 366 12.06 11.11 14.06
N ASP A 367 12.49 10.34 15.07
CA ASP A 367 12.19 8.92 15.15
C ASP A 367 10.70 8.65 15.39
N LYS A 368 10.05 9.46 16.23
CA LYS A 368 8.60 9.42 16.43
C LYS A 368 7.84 9.64 15.12
N LEU A 369 8.19 10.68 14.36
CA LEU A 369 7.57 10.96 13.05
C LEU A 369 7.76 9.78 12.09
N THR A 370 8.93 9.13 12.12
CA THR A 370 9.21 7.94 11.32
C THR A 370 8.31 6.77 11.73
N GLN A 371 8.10 6.55 13.03
CA GLN A 371 7.18 5.50 13.51
C GLN A 371 5.72 5.83 13.16
N GLU A 372 5.29 7.08 13.30
CA GLU A 372 3.94 7.53 12.93
C GLU A 372 3.64 7.30 11.44
N ALA A 373 4.59 7.64 10.56
CA ALA A 373 4.45 7.35 9.14
C ALA A 373 4.34 5.84 8.85
N SER A 374 5.13 5.03 9.55
CA SER A 374 5.03 3.56 9.41
C SER A 374 3.67 3.03 9.90
N PHE A 375 3.16 3.57 11.00
CA PHE A 375 1.86 3.20 11.55
C PHE A 375 0.72 3.55 10.59
N GLN A 376 0.75 4.73 9.96
CA GLN A 376 -0.23 5.14 8.95
C GLN A 376 -0.26 4.17 7.77
N LEU A 377 0.90 3.72 7.28
CA LEU A 377 0.98 2.74 6.21
C LEU A 377 0.38 1.39 6.61
N GLU A 378 0.64 0.91 7.84
CA GLU A 378 0.07 -0.35 8.31
C GLU A 378 -1.44 -0.27 8.57
N ASP A 379 -1.94 0.88 9.00
CA ASP A 379 -3.37 1.17 9.20
C ASP A 379 -4.12 1.22 7.85
N GLU A 380 -3.56 1.88 6.84
CA GLU A 380 -4.12 1.86 5.48
C GLU A 380 -4.20 0.44 4.90
N ARG A 381 -3.16 -0.38 5.10
CA ARG A 381 -3.15 -1.79 4.70
C ARG A 381 -4.20 -2.60 5.45
N LEU A 382 -4.34 -2.40 6.76
CA LEU A 382 -5.35 -3.06 7.58
C LEU A 382 -6.77 -2.72 7.07
N ARG A 383 -7.07 -1.44 6.84
CA ARG A 383 -8.37 -1.01 6.27
C ARG A 383 -8.62 -1.60 4.88
N LYS A 384 -7.57 -1.76 4.06
CA LYS A 384 -7.69 -2.39 2.75
C LYS A 384 -8.03 -3.88 2.89
N LEU A 385 -7.37 -4.61 3.78
CA LEU A 385 -7.68 -6.02 4.06
C LEU A 385 -9.08 -6.21 4.66
N GLN A 386 -9.50 -5.35 5.58
CA GLN A 386 -10.87 -5.36 6.13
C GLN A 386 -11.93 -5.21 5.04
N ARG A 387 -11.71 -4.29 4.08
CA ARG A 387 -12.58 -4.15 2.90
C ARG A 387 -12.57 -5.40 2.03
N MET A 388 -11.42 -6.03 1.81
CA MET A 388 -11.33 -7.28 1.04
C MET A 388 -12.11 -8.42 1.69
N VAL A 389 -12.00 -8.59 3.01
CA VAL A 389 -12.77 -9.59 3.76
C VAL A 389 -14.28 -9.29 3.65
N ALA A 390 -14.69 -8.03 3.77
CA ALA A 390 -16.08 -7.64 3.58
C ALA A 390 -16.58 -7.96 2.14
N ASN A 391 -15.74 -7.69 1.14
CA ASN A 391 -16.03 -7.95 -0.28
C ASN A 391 -16.06 -9.45 -0.63
N CYS A 392 -15.53 -10.34 0.22
CA CYS A 392 -15.69 -11.79 0.03
C CYS A 392 -17.16 -12.24 0.18
N THR A 393 -18.01 -11.43 0.82
CA THR A 393 -19.44 -11.68 0.95
C THR A 393 -20.22 -10.80 -0.03
N MET A 394 -20.57 -11.35 -1.19
CA MET A 394 -21.26 -10.60 -2.24
C MET A 394 -22.76 -10.48 -1.93
N LYS A 395 -23.24 -9.24 -1.82
CA LYS A 395 -24.65 -8.92 -1.56
C LYS A 395 -25.36 -8.39 -2.80
N ALA A 396 -26.66 -8.62 -2.89
CA ALA A 396 -27.51 -8.07 -3.94
C ALA A 396 -27.68 -6.54 -3.76
N PRO A 397 -27.35 -5.70 -4.76
CA PRO A 397 -27.54 -4.25 -4.66
C PRO A 397 -29.02 -3.82 -4.75
N ARG A 398 -29.89 -4.70 -5.29
CA ARG A 398 -31.32 -4.44 -5.49
C ARG A 398 -32.11 -5.74 -5.54
N ASP A 399 -33.42 -5.63 -5.55
CA ASP A 399 -34.34 -6.74 -5.77
C ASP A 399 -34.25 -7.24 -7.22
N GLY A 400 -34.26 -8.55 -7.43
CA GLY A 400 -34.23 -9.13 -8.78
C GLY A 400 -34.14 -10.65 -8.79
N ILE A 401 -33.99 -11.21 -9.98
CA ILE A 401 -33.78 -12.65 -10.18
C ILE A 401 -32.30 -12.90 -10.44
N VAL A 402 -31.69 -13.90 -9.80
CA VAL A 402 -30.28 -14.26 -10.01
C VAL A 402 -30.10 -14.96 -11.36
N VAL A 403 -29.28 -14.39 -12.25
CA VAL A 403 -28.88 -14.98 -13.53
C VAL A 403 -27.35 -14.96 -13.63
N PHE A 404 -26.67 -16.08 -13.91
CA PHE A 404 -25.21 -16.06 -14.00
C PHE A 404 -24.73 -15.32 -15.26
N ALA A 405 -23.70 -14.50 -15.09
CA ALA A 405 -23.09 -13.73 -16.16
C ALA A 405 -22.04 -14.60 -16.90
N ASN A 406 -22.50 -15.66 -17.56
CA ASN A 406 -21.62 -16.53 -18.34
C ASN A 406 -21.04 -15.77 -19.55
N GLN A 407 -19.72 -15.52 -19.54
CA GLN A 407 -19.05 -14.84 -20.64
C GLN A 407 -18.80 -15.82 -21.78
N SER A 408 -19.50 -15.61 -22.90
CA SER A 408 -19.22 -16.29 -24.16
C SER A 408 -18.31 -15.43 -25.04
N ASN A 409 -17.24 -16.01 -25.59
CA ASN A 409 -16.37 -15.30 -26.54
C ASN A 409 -17.07 -15.10 -27.90
N GLN A 410 -16.52 -14.23 -28.75
CA GLN A 410 -17.03 -13.92 -30.11
C GLN A 410 -17.29 -15.19 -30.98
N TRP A 411 -16.63 -16.30 -30.66
CA TRP A 411 -16.78 -17.61 -31.31
C TRP A 411 -17.75 -18.58 -30.60
N GLY A 412 -18.50 -18.13 -29.59
CA GLY A 412 -19.52 -18.93 -28.92
C GLY A 412 -19.00 -20.00 -27.94
N ARG A 413 -17.70 -20.02 -27.62
CA ARG A 413 -17.18 -20.80 -26.48
C ARG A 413 -17.44 -20.04 -25.18
N VAL A 414 -18.09 -20.71 -24.23
CA VAL A 414 -18.16 -20.26 -22.83
C VAL A 414 -16.75 -20.37 -22.26
N GLU A 415 -16.09 -19.24 -21.99
CA GLU A 415 -14.69 -19.24 -21.53
C GLU A 415 -14.59 -19.53 -20.03
N VAL A 416 -15.59 -19.10 -19.25
CA VAL A 416 -15.70 -19.38 -17.82
C VAL A 416 -17.17 -19.62 -17.47
N GLN A 417 -17.50 -20.86 -17.11
CA GLN A 417 -18.78 -21.19 -16.47
C GLN A 417 -18.64 -20.90 -14.97
N ILE A 418 -19.64 -20.21 -14.40
CA ILE A 418 -19.63 -19.82 -13.00
C ILE A 418 -20.32 -20.93 -12.21
N ASP A 419 -19.53 -21.72 -11.50
CA ASP A 419 -20.01 -22.78 -10.62
C ASP A 419 -19.32 -22.70 -9.26
N GLU A 420 -19.86 -23.40 -8.26
CA GLU A 420 -19.20 -23.58 -6.98
C GLU A 420 -17.84 -24.26 -7.16
N GLY A 421 -16.82 -23.75 -6.48
CA GLY A 421 -15.44 -24.23 -6.62
C GLY A 421 -14.65 -23.60 -7.77
N VAL A 422 -15.28 -22.77 -8.63
CA VAL A 422 -14.58 -22.02 -9.67
C VAL A 422 -13.88 -20.80 -9.07
N THR A 423 -12.74 -20.47 -9.66
CA THR A 423 -11.88 -19.37 -9.24
C THR A 423 -12.16 -18.11 -10.07
N VAL A 424 -12.47 -16.99 -9.41
CA VAL A 424 -12.83 -15.70 -10.01
C VAL A 424 -11.74 -14.65 -9.84
N ARG A 425 -11.68 -13.71 -10.79
CA ARG A 425 -10.78 -12.54 -10.76
C ARG A 425 -11.53 -11.27 -10.42
N GLU A 426 -10.78 -10.27 -9.94
CA GLU A 426 -11.30 -8.91 -9.74
C GLU A 426 -11.95 -8.35 -11.01
N GLY A 427 -13.08 -7.68 -10.85
CA GLY A 427 -13.86 -7.07 -11.92
C GLY A 427 -14.67 -8.05 -12.78
N GLN A 428 -14.54 -9.37 -12.58
CA GLN A 428 -15.33 -10.35 -13.31
C GLN A 428 -16.81 -10.27 -12.88
N PRO A 429 -17.76 -10.05 -13.81
CA PRO A 429 -19.18 -10.15 -13.51
C PRO A 429 -19.53 -11.59 -13.14
N ILE A 430 -20.21 -11.77 -12.01
CA ILE A 430 -20.61 -13.09 -11.51
C ILE A 430 -22.09 -13.31 -11.81
N PHE A 431 -22.95 -12.38 -11.38
CA PHE A 431 -24.39 -12.49 -11.57
C PHE A 431 -25.02 -11.17 -12.00
N GLN A 432 -26.11 -11.29 -12.74
CA GLN A 432 -26.99 -10.19 -13.11
C GLN A 432 -28.28 -10.33 -12.32
N LEU A 433 -28.84 -9.20 -11.89
CA LEU A 433 -30.15 -9.14 -11.26
C LEU A 433 -31.10 -8.34 -12.16
N PRO A 434 -31.70 -8.94 -13.20
CA PRO A 434 -32.80 -8.33 -13.94
C PRO A 434 -34.02 -8.11 -13.03
N ASP A 435 -34.72 -6.99 -13.20
CA ASP A 435 -35.99 -6.74 -12.52
C ASP A 435 -37.15 -7.19 -13.42
N PRO A 436 -37.90 -8.24 -13.06
CA PRO A 436 -39.01 -8.73 -13.88
C PRO A 436 -40.18 -7.74 -13.98
N ARG A 437 -40.23 -6.68 -13.16
CA ARG A 437 -41.31 -5.67 -13.20
C ARG A 437 -41.17 -4.69 -14.35
N HIS A 438 -39.94 -4.43 -14.80
CA HIS A 438 -39.63 -3.44 -15.83
C HIS A 438 -38.99 -4.12 -17.04
N MET A 439 -39.84 -4.70 -17.89
CA MET A 439 -39.39 -5.41 -19.10
C MET A 439 -39.53 -4.53 -20.33
N GLN A 440 -38.54 -4.60 -21.23
CA GLN A 440 -38.55 -3.94 -22.52
C GLN A 440 -38.24 -4.94 -23.64
N VAL A 441 -38.74 -4.66 -24.83
CA VAL A 441 -38.45 -5.46 -26.02
C VAL A 441 -37.46 -4.68 -26.89
N LYS A 442 -36.27 -5.23 -27.07
CA LYS A 442 -35.33 -4.73 -28.08
C LYS A 442 -35.61 -5.43 -29.41
N ALA A 443 -36.34 -4.74 -30.28
CA ALA A 443 -36.56 -5.17 -31.66
C ALA A 443 -35.53 -4.54 -32.59
N ARG A 444 -34.99 -5.33 -33.53
CA ARG A 444 -34.19 -4.80 -34.63
C ARG A 444 -35.13 -4.55 -35.79
N ILE A 445 -35.17 -3.30 -36.25
CA ILE A 445 -36.05 -2.89 -37.35
C ILE A 445 -35.18 -2.62 -38.56
N ASN A 446 -35.64 -3.08 -39.73
CA ASN A 446 -34.97 -2.76 -40.98
C ASN A 446 -35.03 -1.26 -41.25
N GLU A 447 -33.90 -0.66 -41.66
CA GLU A 447 -33.75 0.78 -41.88
C GLU A 447 -34.83 1.37 -42.78
N SER A 448 -35.22 0.64 -43.83
CA SER A 448 -36.30 1.03 -44.75
C SER A 448 -37.66 1.24 -44.08
N LYS A 449 -37.89 0.60 -42.93
CA LYS A 449 -39.15 0.66 -42.17
C LYS A 449 -39.09 1.65 -40.99
N VAL A 450 -37.91 2.16 -40.63
CA VAL A 450 -37.74 3.07 -39.48
C VAL A 450 -38.52 4.38 -39.66
N ALA A 451 -38.66 4.88 -40.90
CA ALA A 451 -39.43 6.09 -41.20
C ALA A 451 -40.92 6.01 -40.84
N LEU A 452 -41.46 4.78 -40.68
CA LEU A 452 -42.86 4.52 -40.38
C LEU A 452 -43.17 4.54 -38.88
N ILE A 453 -42.15 4.55 -38.02
CA ILE A 453 -42.26 4.35 -36.58
C ILE A 453 -41.91 5.64 -35.84
N ARG A 454 -42.67 5.97 -34.80
CA ARG A 454 -42.45 7.15 -33.96
C ARG A 454 -42.45 6.79 -32.47
N PRO A 455 -41.65 7.47 -31.63
CA PRO A 455 -41.76 7.35 -30.18
C PRO A 455 -43.19 7.66 -29.71
N GLY A 456 -43.70 6.86 -28.77
CA GLY A 456 -45.06 6.96 -28.24
C GLY A 456 -46.14 6.18 -29.00
N GLN A 457 -45.82 5.54 -30.14
CA GLN A 457 -46.79 4.71 -30.84
C GLN A 457 -47.14 3.44 -30.05
N PRO A 458 -48.42 2.98 -30.08
CA PRO A 458 -48.82 1.73 -29.43
C PRO A 458 -48.26 0.54 -30.21
N ALA A 459 -47.72 -0.44 -29.47
CA ALA A 459 -47.18 -1.68 -30.01
C ALA A 459 -47.89 -2.88 -29.39
N SER A 460 -48.18 -3.89 -30.22
CA SER A 460 -48.66 -5.20 -29.75
C SER A 460 -47.51 -6.19 -29.80
N ILE A 461 -47.15 -6.74 -28.65
CA ILE A 461 -46.01 -7.64 -28.47
C ILE A 461 -46.54 -9.06 -28.28
N ARG A 462 -46.10 -9.99 -29.12
CA ARG A 462 -46.37 -11.42 -28.95
C ARG A 462 -45.07 -12.10 -28.54
N ILE A 463 -45.07 -12.78 -27.39
CA ILE A 463 -43.91 -13.51 -26.89
C ILE A 463 -44.13 -14.99 -27.17
N ASP A 464 -43.06 -15.69 -27.58
CA ASP A 464 -43.10 -17.12 -27.88
C ASP A 464 -43.54 -17.98 -26.69
N ALA A 465 -43.14 -17.60 -25.47
CA ALA A 465 -43.54 -18.29 -24.23
C ALA A 465 -45.05 -18.22 -23.92
N PHE A 466 -45.75 -17.19 -24.42
CA PHE A 466 -47.19 -16.99 -24.18
C PHE A 466 -47.88 -16.50 -25.47
N PRO A 467 -48.08 -17.38 -26.46
CA PRO A 467 -48.61 -16.99 -27.77
C PRO A 467 -50.05 -16.47 -27.73
N ASP A 468 -50.83 -16.88 -26.73
CA ASP A 468 -52.25 -16.58 -26.60
C ASP A 468 -52.53 -15.25 -25.87
N ARG A 469 -51.49 -14.59 -25.34
CA ARG A 469 -51.62 -13.34 -24.57
C ARG A 469 -50.75 -12.23 -25.18
N PRO A 470 -51.25 -11.47 -26.18
CA PRO A 470 -50.53 -10.31 -26.68
C PRO A 470 -50.40 -9.26 -25.57
N LEU A 471 -49.17 -8.84 -25.31
CA LEU A 471 -48.86 -7.75 -24.38
C LEU A 471 -48.96 -6.42 -25.12
N LYS A 472 -49.47 -5.40 -24.43
CA LYS A 472 -49.51 -4.04 -24.94
C LYS A 472 -48.27 -3.30 -24.48
N GLY A 473 -47.62 -2.59 -25.40
CA GLY A 473 -46.47 -1.75 -25.13
C GLY A 473 -46.55 -0.42 -25.87
N ILE A 474 -45.58 0.44 -25.63
CA ILE A 474 -45.38 1.70 -26.35
C ILE A 474 -43.93 1.78 -26.81
N VAL A 475 -43.69 2.43 -27.95
CA VAL A 475 -42.32 2.70 -28.42
C VAL A 475 -41.70 3.77 -27.52
N THR A 476 -40.71 3.41 -26.71
CA THR A 476 -40.02 4.34 -25.79
C THR A 476 -38.95 5.14 -26.51
N GLU A 477 -38.01 4.46 -27.17
CA GLU A 477 -36.85 5.10 -27.82
C GLU A 477 -36.53 4.41 -29.15
N ILE A 478 -36.06 5.22 -30.11
CA ILE A 478 -35.54 4.73 -31.40
C ILE A 478 -34.10 5.23 -31.48
N THR A 479 -33.15 4.30 -31.46
CA THR A 479 -31.72 4.63 -31.62
C THR A 479 -31.44 5.13 -33.03
N ALA A 480 -30.82 6.31 -33.14
CA ALA A 480 -30.49 6.93 -34.43
C ALA A 480 -29.32 6.26 -35.17
N ILE A 481 -28.57 5.40 -34.49
CA ILE A 481 -27.40 4.70 -35.03
C ILE A 481 -27.80 3.26 -35.39
N PRO A 482 -27.54 2.78 -36.62
CA PRO A 482 -27.76 1.39 -36.97
C PRO A 482 -26.80 0.50 -36.19
N ALA A 483 -27.35 -0.52 -35.51
CA ALA A 483 -26.53 -1.50 -34.82
C ALA A 483 -25.78 -2.37 -35.86
N PRO A 484 -24.47 -2.61 -35.70
CA PRO A 484 -23.72 -3.47 -36.61
C PRO A 484 -24.34 -4.88 -36.61
N VAL A 485 -24.59 -5.43 -37.80
CA VAL A 485 -25.19 -6.75 -37.99
C VAL A 485 -24.20 -7.82 -37.53
N ASN A 486 -24.25 -8.19 -36.25
CA ASN A 486 -23.51 -9.33 -35.76
C ASN A 486 -24.37 -10.59 -35.97
N ARG A 487 -24.09 -11.29 -37.08
CA ARG A 487 -24.63 -12.57 -37.58
C ARG A 487 -25.99 -12.51 -38.33
N ALA A 488 -26.01 -13.25 -39.46
CA ALA A 488 -27.04 -13.27 -40.50
C ALA A 488 -28.42 -13.69 -39.98
N SER A 489 -29.44 -12.87 -40.27
CA SER A 489 -30.85 -13.29 -40.20
C SER A 489 -31.27 -13.81 -41.59
N PRO A 490 -32.06 -14.89 -41.68
CA PRO A 490 -32.56 -15.35 -42.96
C PRO A 490 -33.58 -14.33 -43.48
N ASP A 491 -33.35 -13.90 -44.71
CA ASP A 491 -34.21 -13.01 -45.47
C ASP A 491 -35.57 -13.70 -45.69
N ILE A 492 -36.64 -13.19 -45.06
CA ILE A 492 -38.01 -13.65 -45.37
C ILE A 492 -38.47 -12.86 -46.58
N LYS A 493 -38.54 -13.55 -47.72
CA LYS A 493 -39.16 -13.03 -48.95
C LYS A 493 -40.65 -12.77 -48.70
N VAL A 494 -41.08 -11.56 -49.08
CA VAL A 494 -42.48 -11.12 -49.15
C VAL A 494 -43.24 -11.94 -50.19
#